data_AF-A0A815WG58-F1
#
_entry.id   AF-A0A815WG58-F1
#
_cell.length_a   1.000
_cell.length_b   1.000
_cell.length_c   1.000
_cell.angle_alpha   90.00
_cell.angle_beta   90.00
_cell.angle_gamma   90.00
#
_symmetry.space_group_name_H-M   'P 1'
#
loop_
_entity.id
_entity.type
_entity.pdbx_description
1 polymer ?
#
loop_
_entity_poly.entity_id
_entity_poly.type
_entity_poly.pdbx_seq_one_letter_code
_entity_poly.pdbx_strand_id
1 'polypeptide(L)'
;LKVLHKRSHFTSAFIQIGYPQACLRWISQPNFSYDNQYCILNILHNISRHKSGTQILNKQNALETLRDYRPQIVLKSSALSRTQYSDLAVLFRMIYALLLEPDELKKSVKSLNQFFMYYPFQF
;
A
#
# COMPACT_ATOMS: atom_id res chain seq x y z
N LEU A 1 -23.30 -31.02 -1.81
CA LEU A 1 -22.43 -30.49 -0.73
C LEU A 1 -22.23 -28.99 -0.95
N LYS A 2 -22.97 -28.14 -0.23
CA LYS A 2 -22.80 -26.68 -0.23
C LYS A 2 -21.48 -26.35 0.47
N VAL A 3 -20.42 -26.11 -0.30
CA VAL A 3 -19.17 -25.61 0.24
C VAL A 3 -19.41 -24.16 0.67
N LEU A 4 -19.48 -23.99 1.99
CA LEU A 4 -19.72 -22.74 2.69
C LEU A 4 -18.80 -21.61 2.22
N HIS A 5 -19.43 -20.51 1.82
CA HIS A 5 -18.90 -19.16 1.59
C HIS A 5 -18.23 -18.54 2.85
N LYS A 6 -17.29 -19.22 3.51
CA LYS A 6 -16.62 -18.73 4.74
C LYS A 6 -15.34 -17.90 4.48
N ARG A 7 -15.17 -17.31 3.30
CA ARG A 7 -13.93 -16.58 2.95
C ARG A 7 -13.96 -15.06 3.13
N SER A 8 -15.05 -14.44 3.60
CA SER A 8 -15.14 -12.97 3.70
C SER A 8 -15.16 -12.37 5.11
N HIS A 9 -15.11 -13.17 6.18
CA HIS A 9 -15.30 -12.62 7.55
C HIS A 9 -14.08 -11.88 8.11
N PHE A 10 -12.86 -12.25 7.70
CA PHE A 10 -11.64 -11.69 8.27
C PHE A 10 -11.47 -10.19 7.95
N THR A 11 -11.59 -9.81 6.67
CA THR A 11 -11.48 -8.41 6.24
C THR A 11 -12.62 -7.56 6.84
N SER A 12 -13.84 -8.11 6.92
CA SER A 12 -14.98 -7.42 7.54
C SER A 12 -14.77 -7.15 9.03
N ALA A 13 -14.22 -8.11 9.79
CA ALA A 13 -13.92 -7.92 11.20
C ALA A 13 -12.82 -6.85 11.42
N PHE A 14 -11.76 -6.89 10.59
CA PHE A 14 -10.68 -5.90 10.63
C PHE A 14 -11.16 -4.48 10.31
N ILE A 15 -12.06 -4.35 9.35
CA ILE A 15 -12.72 -3.09 9.03
C ILE A 15 -13.50 -2.55 10.24
N GLN A 16 -14.29 -3.40 10.89
CA GLN A 16 -15.18 -3.00 11.98
C GLN A 16 -14.42 -2.46 13.20
N ILE A 17 -13.21 -2.99 13.47
CA ILE A 17 -12.36 -2.51 14.57
C ILE A 17 -11.51 -1.29 14.19
N GLY A 18 -11.72 -0.67 13.03
CA GLY A 18 -10.99 0.53 12.60
C GLY A 18 -9.55 0.27 12.15
N TYR A 19 -9.19 -0.98 11.89
CA TYR A 19 -7.82 -1.38 11.55
C TYR A 19 -7.25 -0.72 10.28
N PRO A 20 -8.03 -0.47 9.21
CA PRO A 20 -7.53 0.27 8.04
C PRO A 20 -6.99 1.66 8.42
N GLN A 21 -7.68 2.34 9.35
CA GLN A 21 -7.27 3.68 9.79
C GLN A 21 -5.99 3.62 10.62
N ALA A 22 -5.86 2.62 11.50
CA ALA A 22 -4.64 2.39 12.26
C ALA A 22 -3.45 2.12 11.33
N CYS A 23 -3.61 1.29 10.30
CA CYS A 23 -2.57 1.01 9.32
C CYS A 23 -2.12 2.26 8.57
N LEU A 24 -3.06 3.10 8.14
CA LEU A 24 -2.76 4.38 7.50
C LEU A 24 -2.00 5.32 8.45
N ARG A 25 -2.43 5.43 9.72
CA ARG A 25 -1.70 6.25 10.71
C ARG A 25 -0.30 5.74 10.96
N TRP A 26 -0.10 4.42 11.00
CA TRP A 26 1.22 3.80 11.22
C TRP A 26 2.16 4.04 10.05
N ILE A 27 1.69 3.88 8.80
CA ILE A 27 2.55 4.10 7.63
C ILE A 27 2.92 5.58 7.44
N SER A 28 2.10 6.50 7.96
CA SER A 28 2.43 7.94 8.00
C SER A 28 3.52 8.29 9.01
N GLN A 29 3.82 7.44 9.99
CA GLN A 29 4.83 7.75 10.99
C GLN A 29 6.25 7.70 10.39
N PRO A 30 7.12 8.65 10.73
CA PRO A 30 8.50 8.61 10.28
C PRO A 30 9.24 7.42 10.89
N ASN A 31 10.35 7.01 10.26
CA ASN A 31 11.37 6.14 10.86
C ASN A 31 10.96 4.71 11.25
N PHE A 32 9.90 4.16 10.67
CA PHE A 32 9.63 2.73 10.80
C PHE A 32 10.74 1.87 10.17
N SER A 33 11.02 0.70 10.77
CA SER A 33 11.91 -0.33 10.20
C SER A 33 11.37 -0.85 8.87
N TYR A 34 12.20 -1.55 8.09
CA TYR A 34 11.75 -2.24 6.88
C TYR A 34 10.63 -3.24 7.20
N ASP A 35 10.83 -4.11 8.18
CA ASP A 35 9.89 -5.19 8.49
C ASP A 35 8.50 -4.67 8.86
N ASN A 36 8.44 -3.60 9.64
CA ASN A 36 7.16 -3.01 10.02
C ASN A 36 6.47 -2.35 8.83
N GLN A 37 7.22 -1.62 7.97
CA GLN A 37 6.65 -1.05 6.74
C GLN A 37 6.12 -2.15 5.81
N TYR A 38 6.91 -3.20 5.61
CA TYR A 38 6.53 -4.34 4.78
C TYR A 38 5.27 -5.03 5.31
N CYS A 39 5.18 -5.24 6.63
CA CYS A 39 4.01 -5.81 7.28
C CYS A 39 2.76 -4.93 7.07
N ILE A 40 2.86 -3.62 7.33
CA ILE A 40 1.75 -2.68 7.17
C ILE A 40 1.28 -2.61 5.71
N LEU A 41 2.19 -2.53 4.74
CA LEU A 41 1.84 -2.53 3.33
C LEU A 41 1.17 -3.83 2.90
N ASN A 42 1.62 -4.99 3.40
CA ASN A 42 0.94 -6.25 3.14
C ASN A 42 -0.50 -6.28 3.68
N ILE A 43 -0.73 -5.72 4.86
CA ILE A 43 -2.08 -5.58 5.42
C ILE A 43 -2.93 -4.68 4.53
N LEU A 44 -2.42 -3.50 4.15
CA LEU A 44 -3.11 -2.56 3.28
C LEU A 44 -3.43 -3.18 1.91
N HIS A 45 -2.50 -3.94 1.34
CA HIS A 45 -2.71 -4.70 0.09
C HIS A 45 -3.81 -5.76 0.23
N ASN A 46 -3.80 -6.50 1.34
CA ASN A 46 -4.85 -7.48 1.62
C ASN A 46 -6.21 -6.83 1.84
N ILE A 47 -6.29 -5.59 2.33
CA ILE A 47 -7.54 -4.85 2.43
C ILE A 47 -7.97 -4.36 1.03
N SER A 48 -7.07 -3.72 0.28
CA SER A 48 -7.37 -3.07 -1.01
C SER A 48 -7.74 -4.03 -2.14
N ARG A 49 -7.39 -5.31 -2.05
CA ARG A 49 -7.85 -6.32 -3.03
C ARG A 49 -9.35 -6.64 -2.94
N HIS A 50 -10.05 -6.16 -1.91
CA HIS A 50 -11.49 -6.35 -1.74
C HIS A 50 -12.24 -5.04 -2.01
N LYS A 51 -13.33 -5.09 -2.78
CA LYS A 51 -14.15 -3.92 -3.12
C LYS A 51 -14.57 -3.08 -1.90
N SER A 52 -15.01 -3.72 -0.82
CA SER A 52 -15.37 -3.04 0.43
C SER A 52 -14.16 -2.42 1.12
N GLY A 53 -12.99 -3.09 1.06
CA GLY A 53 -11.74 -2.57 1.60
C GLY A 53 -11.27 -1.32 0.87
N THR A 54 -11.29 -1.32 -0.47
CA THR A 54 -11.00 -0.14 -1.29
C THR A 54 -11.92 1.03 -0.93
N GLN A 55 -13.24 0.79 -0.81
CA GLN A 55 -14.19 1.83 -0.44
C GLN A 55 -13.87 2.46 0.93
N ILE A 56 -13.46 1.66 1.90
CA ILE A 56 -13.12 2.15 3.24
C ILE A 56 -11.80 2.90 3.25
N LEU A 57 -10.78 2.37 2.56
CA LEU A 57 -9.49 3.04 2.42
C LEU A 57 -9.64 4.39 1.72
N ASN A 58 -10.44 4.46 0.65
CA ASN A 58 -10.71 5.72 -0.05
C ASN A 58 -11.50 6.71 0.83
N LYS A 59 -12.47 6.24 1.63
CA LYS A 59 -13.15 7.08 2.64
C LYS A 59 -12.21 7.61 3.74
N GLN A 60 -11.06 6.98 3.93
CA GLN A 60 -10.04 7.36 4.92
C GLN A 60 -8.84 8.09 4.29
N ASN A 61 -8.99 8.63 3.08
CA ASN A 61 -7.93 9.36 2.36
C ASN A 61 -6.64 8.55 2.17
N ALA A 62 -6.75 7.23 1.96
CA ALA A 62 -5.60 6.36 1.78
C ALA A 62 -4.68 6.80 0.62
N LEU A 63 -5.24 7.29 -0.48
CA LEU A 63 -4.45 7.79 -1.62
C LEU A 63 -3.56 8.98 -1.25
N GLU A 64 -4.05 9.91 -0.44
CA GLU A 64 -3.28 11.06 0.05
C GLU A 64 -2.17 10.58 1.00
N THR A 65 -2.54 9.73 1.98
CA THR A 65 -1.57 9.12 2.90
C THR A 65 -0.45 8.37 2.17
N LEU A 66 -0.79 7.62 1.11
CA LEU A 66 0.19 6.90 0.31
C LEU A 66 1.05 7.84 -0.55
N ARG A 67 0.49 8.95 -1.05
CA ARG A 67 1.29 9.98 -1.75
C ARG A 67 2.33 10.60 -0.82
N ASP A 68 1.97 10.86 0.42
CA ASP A 68 2.86 11.46 1.42
C ASP A 68 3.90 10.45 1.96
N TYR A 69 3.54 9.17 1.99
CA TYR A 69 4.46 8.09 2.34
C TYR A 69 5.47 7.80 1.22
N ARG A 70 5.09 8.00 -0.05
CA ARG A 70 5.90 7.65 -1.23
C ARG A 70 7.36 8.16 -1.19
N PRO A 71 7.65 9.43 -0.82
CA PRO A 71 9.02 9.91 -0.67
C PRO A 71 9.84 9.15 0.38
N GLN A 72 9.20 8.60 1.41
CA GLN A 72 9.90 7.88 2.48
C GLN A 72 10.50 6.55 2.02
N ILE A 73 9.84 5.84 1.10
CA ILE A 73 10.39 4.61 0.49
C ILE A 73 11.69 4.93 -0.24
N VAL A 74 11.69 6.06 -0.94
CA VAL A 74 12.82 6.54 -1.73
C VAL A 74 13.96 7.03 -0.85
N LEU A 75 13.69 7.86 0.16
CA LEU A 75 14.72 8.36 1.06
C LEU A 75 15.45 7.24 1.81
N LYS A 76 14.75 6.13 2.09
CA LYS A 76 15.32 4.95 2.74
C LYS A 76 16.01 3.99 1.77
N SER A 77 15.97 4.22 0.46
CA SER A 77 16.51 3.29 -0.55
C SER A 77 18.00 2.98 -0.35
N SER A 78 18.79 3.96 0.11
CA SER A 78 20.22 3.80 0.40
C SER A 78 20.51 2.90 1.62
N ALA A 79 19.55 2.78 2.54
CA ALA A 79 19.67 1.94 3.74
C ALA A 79 19.02 0.55 3.57
N LEU A 80 18.43 0.27 2.41
CA LEU A 80 17.75 -0.99 2.09
C LEU A 80 18.56 -1.78 1.06
N SER A 81 18.51 -3.10 1.15
CA SER A 81 18.95 -3.94 0.04
C SER A 81 18.07 -3.73 -1.19
N ARG A 82 18.58 -4.08 -2.37
CA ARG A 82 17.83 -4.04 -3.64
C ARG A 82 16.50 -4.80 -3.56
N THR A 83 16.52 -5.98 -2.94
CA THR A 83 15.32 -6.80 -2.77
C THR A 83 14.30 -6.11 -1.87
N GLN A 84 14.73 -5.61 -0.71
CA GLN A 84 13.85 -4.93 0.24
C GLN A 84 13.20 -3.68 -0.36
N TYR A 85 13.98 -2.86 -1.07
CA TYR A 85 13.42 -1.70 -1.77
C TYR A 85 12.40 -2.12 -2.84
N SER A 86 12.74 -3.13 -3.64
CA SER A 86 11.85 -3.68 -4.67
C SER A 86 10.53 -4.17 -4.07
N ASP A 87 10.58 -4.90 -2.96
CA ASP A 87 9.41 -5.43 -2.28
C ASP A 87 8.45 -4.33 -1.80
N LEU A 88 8.98 -3.29 -1.15
CA LEU A 88 8.18 -2.13 -0.72
C LEU A 88 7.60 -1.39 -1.92
N ALA A 89 8.39 -1.16 -2.96
CA ALA A 89 7.96 -0.45 -4.16
C ALA A 89 6.85 -1.21 -4.90
N VAL A 90 6.95 -2.54 -5.01
CA VAL A 90 5.92 -3.37 -5.66
C VAL A 90 4.63 -3.35 -4.85
N LEU A 91 4.68 -3.61 -3.54
CA LEU A 91 3.49 -3.56 -2.69
C LEU A 91 2.82 -2.20 -2.73
N PHE A 92 3.59 -1.12 -2.63
CA PHE A 92 3.08 0.24 -2.74
C PHE A 92 2.32 0.43 -4.06
N ARG A 93 2.90 0.06 -5.20
CA ARG A 93 2.26 0.20 -6.51
C ARG A 93 1.00 -0.63 -6.64
N MET A 94 0.99 -1.86 -6.12
CA MET A 94 -0.19 -2.72 -6.14
C MET A 94 -1.33 -2.09 -5.35
N ILE A 95 -1.06 -1.61 -4.12
CA ILE A 95 -2.06 -0.93 -3.29
C ILE A 95 -2.58 0.32 -4.02
N TYR A 96 -1.66 1.17 -4.49
CA TYR A 96 -2.01 2.42 -5.14
C TYR A 96 -2.86 2.19 -6.39
N ALA A 97 -2.54 1.17 -7.20
CA ALA A 97 -3.33 0.80 -8.37
C ALA A 97 -4.73 0.28 -8.03
N LEU A 98 -4.89 -0.44 -6.91
CA LEU A 98 -6.18 -0.95 -6.44
C LEU A 98 -7.09 0.14 -5.84
N LEU A 99 -6.53 1.29 -5.45
CA LEU A 99 -7.27 2.41 -4.88
C LEU A 99 -7.69 3.45 -5.91
N LEU A 100 -7.01 3.53 -7.05
CA LEU A 100 -7.31 4.45 -8.14
C LEU A 100 -8.44 3.95 -9.03
N GLU A 101 -9.21 4.90 -9.57
CA GLU A 101 -10.13 4.59 -10.67
C GLU A 101 -9.32 4.29 -11.96
N PRO A 102 -9.86 3.48 -12.89
CA PRO A 102 -9.12 3.03 -14.09
C PRO A 102 -8.49 4.15 -14.92
N ASP A 103 -9.16 5.30 -15.03
CA ASP A 103 -8.67 6.44 -15.81
C ASP A 103 -7.60 7.25 -15.07
N GLU A 104 -7.66 7.30 -13.74
CA GLU A 104 -6.61 7.89 -12.91
C GLU A 104 -5.36 7.01 -12.89
N LEU A 105 -5.54 5.68 -12.93
CA LEU A 105 -4.45 4.72 -13.04
C LEU A 105 -3.66 4.94 -14.32
N LYS A 106 -4.30 5.07 -15.48
CA LYS A 106 -3.62 5.34 -16.77
C LYS A 106 -2.72 6.58 -16.70
N LYS A 107 -3.18 7.64 -16.04
CA LYS A 107 -2.40 8.88 -15.84
C LYS A 107 -1.26 8.66 -14.83
N SER A 108 -1.52 7.90 -13.78
CA SER A 108 -0.59 7.66 -12.68
C SER A 108 0.52 6.68 -13.00
N VAL A 109 0.31 5.72 -13.92
CA VAL A 109 1.34 4.73 -14.32
C VAL A 109 2.61 5.40 -14.81
N LYS A 110 2.50 6.48 -15.60
CA LYS A 110 3.67 7.26 -16.05
C LYS A 110 4.43 7.86 -14.87
N SER A 111 3.72 8.48 -13.92
CA SER A 111 4.31 9.08 -12.72
C SER A 111 4.94 8.03 -11.80
N LEU A 112 4.28 6.89 -11.59
CA LEU A 112 4.79 5.80 -10.76
C LEU A 112 6.05 5.19 -11.38
N ASN A 113 6.05 4.95 -12.69
CA ASN A 113 7.21 4.40 -13.38
C ASN A 113 8.39 5.37 -13.32
N GLN A 114 8.18 6.66 -13.59
CA GLN A 114 9.24 7.66 -13.44
C GLN A 114 9.78 7.70 -12.00
N PHE A 115 8.89 7.79 -11.01
CA PHE A 115 9.29 7.94 -9.61
C PHE A 115 10.20 6.82 -9.10
N PHE A 116 9.93 5.57 -9.49
CA PHE A 116 10.74 4.44 -9.05
C PHE A 116 11.83 4.01 -10.04
N MET A 117 11.79 4.43 -11.31
CA MET A 117 12.89 4.21 -12.28
C MET A 117 14.04 5.19 -12.09
N TYR A 118 13.77 6.41 -11.59
CA TYR A 118 14.80 7.44 -11.34
C TYR A 118 15.57 7.28 -10.03
N TYR A 119 15.19 6.31 -9.20
CA TYR A 119 16.03 5.83 -8.10
C TYR A 119 16.59 4.44 -8.41
N PRO A 120 17.32 4.27 -9.55
CA PRO A 120 18.19 3.12 -9.62
C PRO A 120 19.26 3.36 -8.56
N PHE A 121 19.64 2.31 -7.87
CA PHE A 121 20.89 2.26 -7.13
C PHE A 121 21.99 2.91 -7.98
N GLN A 122 22.36 4.15 -7.66
CA GLN A 122 23.50 4.82 -8.25
C GLN A 122 24.71 4.20 -7.58
N PHE A 123 25.25 3.16 -8.21
CA PHE A 123 26.61 2.67 -8.00
C PHE A 123 27.38 2.95 -9.29
#